data_AF-A0A6S7GQI0-F1
#
_entry.id   AF-A0A6S7GQI0-F1
#
_cell.length_a   1.000
_cell.length_b   1.000
_cell.length_c   1.000
_cell.angle_alpha   90.00
_cell.angle_beta   90.00
_cell.angle_gamma   90.00
#
_symmetry.space_group_name_H-M   'P 1'
#
loop_
_entity.id
_entity.type
_entity.pdbx_description
1 polymer ?
#
loop_
_entity_poly.entity_id
_entity_poly.type
_entity_poly.pdbx_seq_one_letter_code
_entity_poly.pdbx_strand_id
1 'polypeptide(L)'
;MLVAIFQHFCFHCKWDKPSVEVHRIGTMASVTQKCNHCGKVYCWKSQPSMFTKHPAGNIMLSFGIMASGAKISQTLLMFKHMGLSAISPRTYYYHQKRFHFPSLLRHWKTYQASLLGELKEIEKPAWSGDGRFDSMGHSAKYGVYTMYSNSISKLVHFELFQANQSGSSNAMELDGAKQCFKFITEKGLKVSSFISDRHLGVAKWIRETHPDVQHYNDLWHVNKSLKKKLFDASKEKGNEAIQLWMKAISRSTRQGFGEMIVAKWVSLIRHISNKHKDHPDELYTECAHGEVEPRAWIPVGTSTHDRLSMILLDTKRLADIKKLSCDGQTSCLEGFHLTLNHWHPKMQHFSWLGTYCRHILAILHFNENLNREKRKTAGGASYYNVVFPKFKLGEEVVREVAIHPTYSYVDEIKNILFTKEKKELQKTIDVYVKKVPESLTSQFTNRRTRKEAIDMQKKRRSMKTLLHPPLPEQQEQQEKIKQAAAEAAAAEAAAKQKKKTPHCRKCKKPMKGHPRGHCN
;
A
#
# COMPACT_ATOMS: atom_id res chain seq x y z
N MET A 1 19.68 44.68 -1.39
CA MET A 1 19.53 45.49 -0.16
C MET A 1 20.45 45.01 0.97
N LEU A 2 20.42 43.73 1.40
CA LEU A 2 21.28 43.25 2.49
C LEU A 2 22.80 43.41 2.24
N VAL A 3 23.29 43.08 1.05
CA VAL A 3 24.74 43.15 0.71
C VAL A 3 25.28 44.59 0.78
N ALA A 4 24.46 45.58 0.44
CA ALA A 4 24.85 46.99 0.47
C ALA A 4 25.24 47.45 1.89
N ILE A 5 24.56 46.94 2.93
CA ILE A 5 24.89 47.24 4.34
C ILE A 5 26.33 46.83 4.66
N PHE A 6 26.78 45.68 4.15
CA PHE A 6 28.15 45.19 4.36
C PHE A 6 29.18 45.92 3.52
N GLN A 7 28.78 46.71 2.51
CA GLN A 7 29.67 47.46 1.64
C GLN A 7 29.86 48.92 2.08
N HIS A 8 29.02 49.43 2.99
CA HIS A 8 29.11 50.83 3.42
C HIS A 8 30.39 51.13 4.21
N PHE A 9 30.60 50.43 5.33
CA PHE A 9 31.76 50.65 6.18
C PHE A 9 32.22 49.36 6.86
N CYS A 10 33.49 49.32 7.27
CA CYS A 10 34.06 48.23 8.03
C CYS A 10 33.42 48.14 9.41
N PHE A 11 32.90 46.97 9.78
CA PHE A 11 32.25 46.82 11.09
C PHE A 11 33.22 46.87 12.28
N HIS A 12 34.53 46.74 12.03
CA HIS A 12 35.57 46.89 13.05
C HIS A 12 36.11 48.31 13.17
N CYS A 13 36.50 48.95 12.07
CA CYS A 13 37.19 50.26 12.10
C CYS A 13 36.43 51.40 11.43
N LYS A 14 35.20 51.16 10.96
CA LYS A 14 34.30 52.13 10.30
C LYS A 14 34.83 52.75 9.00
N TRP A 15 35.97 52.26 8.48
CA TRP A 15 36.52 52.71 7.20
C TRP A 15 35.63 52.30 6.02
N ASP A 16 35.58 53.15 5.01
CA ASP A 16 34.65 53.01 3.89
C ASP A 16 34.98 51.85 2.95
N LYS A 17 33.93 51.35 2.26
CA LYS A 17 34.03 50.42 1.12
C LYS A 17 34.90 49.17 1.36
N PRO A 18 34.65 48.37 2.40
CA PRO A 18 35.32 47.08 2.54
C PRO A 18 34.91 46.11 1.42
N SER A 19 35.78 45.15 1.11
CA SER A 19 35.47 44.08 0.15
C SER A 19 34.46 43.10 0.77
N VAL A 20 33.47 42.66 -0.02
CA VAL A 20 32.37 41.80 0.47
C VAL A 20 32.22 40.58 -0.43
N GLU A 21 32.30 39.40 0.16
CA GLU A 21 32.04 38.11 -0.47
C GLU A 21 30.76 37.50 0.11
N VAL A 22 29.87 37.00 -0.77
CA VAL A 22 28.62 36.35 -0.35
C VAL A 22 28.68 34.88 -0.75
N HIS A 23 28.58 34.00 0.24
CA HIS A 23 28.53 32.56 0.05
C HIS A 23 27.14 32.00 0.38
N ARG A 24 26.72 31.01 -0.41
CA ARG A 24 25.47 30.27 -0.19
C ARG A 24 25.82 28.85 0.24
N ILE A 25 25.41 28.46 1.45
CA ILE A 25 25.67 27.14 2.02
C ILE A 25 24.32 26.46 2.26
N GLY A 26 23.76 25.89 1.19
CA GLY A 26 22.40 25.40 1.19
C GLY A 26 21.41 26.54 1.41
N THR A 27 20.67 26.48 2.52
CA THR A 27 19.72 27.53 2.93
C THR A 27 20.39 28.74 3.60
N MET A 28 21.67 28.65 3.97
CA MET A 28 22.38 29.75 4.64
C MET A 28 22.97 30.74 3.64
N ALA A 29 22.68 32.03 3.81
CA ALA A 29 23.55 33.10 3.34
C ALA A 29 24.64 33.39 4.38
N SER A 30 25.90 33.45 3.93
CA SER A 30 27.06 33.88 4.71
C SER A 30 27.70 35.07 4.00
N VAL A 31 27.96 36.14 4.72
CA VAL A 31 28.58 37.35 4.18
C VAL A 31 29.90 37.58 4.89
N THR A 32 30.98 37.64 4.13
CA THR A 32 32.33 37.88 4.63
C THR A 32 32.78 39.25 4.16
N GLN A 33 33.04 40.15 5.11
CA GLN A 33 33.57 41.47 4.87
C GLN A 33 35.07 41.47 5.20
N LYS A 34 35.91 41.91 4.27
CA LYS A 34 37.35 42.08 4.43
C LYS A 34 37.70 43.56 4.33
N CYS A 35 38.30 44.12 5.35
CA CYS A 35 38.68 45.53 5.36
C CYS A 35 40.08 45.74 4.78
N ASN A 36 40.20 46.61 3.77
CA ASN A 36 41.49 46.94 3.16
C ASN A 36 42.36 47.83 4.06
N HIS A 37 41.76 48.53 5.03
CA HIS A 37 42.49 49.42 5.94
C HIS A 37 43.07 48.67 7.15
N CYS A 38 42.23 47.98 7.93
CA CYS A 38 42.68 47.30 9.15
C CYS A 38 43.01 45.81 8.96
N GLY A 39 42.82 45.25 7.76
CA GLY A 39 43.04 43.84 7.45
C GLY A 39 42.08 42.84 8.14
N LYS A 40 41.21 43.30 9.05
CA LYS A 40 40.29 42.43 9.80
C LYS A 40 39.17 41.89 8.90
N VAL A 41 38.73 40.68 9.25
CA VAL A 41 37.65 39.97 8.56
C VAL A 41 36.46 39.83 9.50
N TYR A 42 35.29 40.28 9.03
CA TYR A 42 34.02 40.08 9.71
C TYR A 42 33.18 39.06 8.93
N CYS A 43 32.57 38.10 9.64
CA CYS A 43 31.72 37.08 9.02
C CYS A 43 30.34 37.08 9.69
N TRP A 44 29.30 37.33 8.90
CA TRP A 44 27.92 37.23 9.31
C TRP A 44 27.25 36.02 8.67
N LYS A 45 26.37 35.35 9.42
CA LYS A 45 25.59 34.21 8.98
C LYS A 45 24.11 34.49 9.24
N SER A 46 23.28 34.22 8.25
CA SER A 46 21.82 34.34 8.34
C SER A 46 21.16 33.38 9.34
N GLN A 47 21.87 32.34 9.78
CA GLN A 47 21.35 31.35 10.72
C GLN A 47 22.47 30.75 11.59
N PRO A 48 22.14 30.25 12.79
CA PRO A 48 23.11 29.61 13.67
C PRO A 48 23.63 28.29 13.08
N SER A 49 24.77 27.84 13.61
CA SER A 49 25.34 26.53 13.32
C SER A 49 24.88 25.51 14.36
N MET A 50 24.47 24.33 13.89
CA MET A 50 24.10 23.16 14.66
C MET A 50 25.12 22.04 14.45
N PHE A 51 25.23 21.13 15.43
CA PHE A 51 26.15 19.99 15.40
C PHE A 51 27.56 20.40 14.93
N THR A 52 28.09 21.43 15.59
CA THR A 52 29.36 22.15 15.36
C THR A 52 29.48 22.96 14.06
N LYS A 53 29.02 22.47 12.90
CA LYS A 53 29.32 23.12 11.60
C LYS A 53 28.17 23.16 10.58
N HIS A 54 26.99 22.65 10.90
CA HIS A 54 25.88 22.56 9.94
C HIS A 54 24.92 23.74 10.10
N PRO A 55 24.55 24.46 9.03
CA PRO A 55 23.54 25.51 9.16
C PRO A 55 22.19 24.97 9.63
N ALA A 56 21.54 25.65 10.58
CA ALA A 56 20.30 25.19 11.20
C ALA A 56 19.19 24.84 10.20
N GLY A 57 18.92 25.73 9.25
CA GLY A 57 17.94 25.53 8.19
C GLY A 57 18.24 24.34 7.29
N ASN A 58 19.51 23.95 7.12
CA ASN A 58 19.86 22.77 6.33
C ASN A 58 19.45 21.47 7.03
N ILE A 59 19.65 21.40 8.35
CA ILE A 59 19.21 20.28 9.19
C ILE A 59 17.68 20.22 9.22
N MET A 60 17.03 21.37 9.45
CA MET A 60 15.58 21.48 9.55
C MET A 60 14.86 21.18 8.24
N LEU A 61 15.36 21.69 7.11
CA LEU A 61 14.82 21.37 5.79
C LEU A 61 14.91 19.87 5.52
N SER A 62 16.06 19.26 5.82
CA SER A 62 16.25 17.82 5.65
C SER A 62 15.31 17.00 6.54
N PHE A 63 15.14 17.42 7.80
CA PHE A 63 14.22 16.78 8.74
C PHE A 63 12.77 16.87 8.23
N GLY A 64 12.33 18.06 7.82
CA GLY A 64 10.99 18.32 7.30
C GLY A 64 10.67 17.50 6.05
N ILE A 65 11.59 17.43 5.08
CA ILE A 65 11.44 16.58 3.89
C ILE A 65 11.26 15.10 4.28
N MET A 66 12.04 14.60 5.24
CA MET A 66 11.90 13.21 5.71
C MET A 66 10.58 12.98 6.44
N ALA A 67 10.27 13.82 7.43
CA ALA A 67 9.11 13.68 8.31
C ALA A 67 7.79 13.78 7.53
N SER A 68 7.73 14.69 6.55
CA SER A 68 6.58 14.86 5.65
C SER A 68 6.44 13.77 4.58
N GLY A 69 7.41 12.87 4.42
CA GLY A 69 7.41 11.88 3.34
C GLY A 69 7.74 12.47 1.96
N ALA A 70 8.10 13.76 1.87
CA ALA A 70 8.35 14.44 0.61
C ALA A 70 9.54 13.85 -0.18
N LYS A 71 9.45 13.97 -1.52
CA LYS A 71 10.51 13.55 -2.44
C LYS A 71 11.57 14.64 -2.55
N ILE A 72 12.79 14.35 -2.13
CA ILE A 72 13.92 15.30 -2.19
C ILE A 72 14.11 15.91 -3.59
N SER A 73 14.02 15.11 -4.66
CA SER A 73 14.16 15.61 -6.03
C SER A 73 13.07 16.61 -6.40
N GLN A 74 11.82 16.34 -6.00
CA GLN A 74 10.68 17.21 -6.28
C GLN A 74 10.75 18.50 -5.44
N THR A 75 11.11 18.40 -4.15
CA THR A 75 11.29 19.57 -3.28
C THR A 75 12.40 20.48 -3.80
N LEU A 76 13.55 19.93 -4.20
CA LEU A 76 14.65 20.73 -4.73
C LEU A 76 14.33 21.32 -6.11
N LEU A 77 13.55 20.63 -6.95
CA LEU A 77 13.07 21.17 -8.22
C LEU A 77 12.13 22.37 -8.00
N MET A 78 11.20 22.25 -7.05
CA MET A 78 10.31 23.35 -6.66
C MET A 78 11.12 24.56 -6.20
N PHE A 79 12.10 24.38 -5.31
CA PHE A 79 12.98 25.45 -4.87
C PHE A 79 13.80 26.07 -6.01
N LYS A 80 14.27 25.25 -6.96
CA LYS A 80 14.94 25.74 -8.16
C LYS A 80 14.04 26.65 -8.99
N HIS A 81 12.77 26.28 -9.20
CA HIS A 81 11.80 27.12 -9.92
C HIS A 81 11.47 28.42 -9.20
N MET A 82 11.49 28.42 -7.87
CA MET A 82 11.32 29.64 -7.05
C MET A 82 12.59 30.51 -6.94
N GLY A 83 13.74 30.04 -7.46
CA GLY A 83 15.03 30.73 -7.26
C GLY A 83 15.60 30.62 -5.84
N LEU A 84 15.13 29.66 -5.03
CA LEU A 84 15.59 29.44 -3.66
C LEU A 84 16.86 28.57 -3.63
N SER A 85 17.82 28.97 -2.79
CA SER A 85 19.02 28.16 -2.52
C SER A 85 18.74 27.10 -1.46
N ALA A 86 19.22 25.89 -1.69
CA ALA A 86 18.92 24.74 -0.86
C ALA A 86 20.06 23.72 -0.84
N ILE A 87 19.93 22.75 0.06
CA ILE A 87 20.89 21.64 0.20
C ILE A 87 20.90 20.74 -1.04
N SER A 88 22.00 20.02 -1.24
CA SER A 88 22.07 18.98 -2.26
C SER A 88 21.45 17.65 -1.78
N PRO A 89 21.05 16.74 -2.70
CA PRO A 89 20.60 15.40 -2.32
C PRO A 89 21.63 14.65 -1.47
N ARG A 90 22.94 14.79 -1.78
CA ARG A 90 24.03 14.21 -0.99
C ARG A 90 23.99 14.69 0.47
N THR A 91 23.78 15.99 0.66
CA THR A 91 23.70 16.62 1.99
C THR A 91 22.46 16.13 2.75
N TYR A 92 21.32 16.03 2.07
CA TYR A 92 20.09 15.46 2.63
C TYR A 92 20.31 14.03 3.16
N TYR A 93 20.82 13.12 2.32
CA TYR A 93 21.06 11.73 2.74
C TYR A 93 22.12 11.61 3.84
N TYR A 94 23.13 12.50 3.84
CA TYR A 94 24.09 12.59 4.92
C TYR A 94 23.41 12.96 6.25
N HIS A 95 22.56 14.00 6.25
CA HIS A 95 21.85 14.40 7.46
C HIS A 95 20.90 13.32 7.96
N GLN A 96 20.20 12.62 7.07
CA GLN A 96 19.34 11.50 7.44
C GLN A 96 20.13 10.43 8.20
N LYS A 97 21.23 9.96 7.62
CA LYS A 97 22.06 8.90 8.22
C LYS A 97 22.69 9.35 9.54
N ARG A 98 23.12 10.61 9.64
CA ARG A 98 23.92 11.08 10.78
C ARG A 98 23.08 11.62 11.94
N PHE A 99 21.90 12.17 11.68
CA PHE A 99 21.13 12.93 12.66
C PHE A 99 19.67 12.47 12.74
N HIS A 100 18.96 12.36 11.61
CA HIS A 100 17.51 12.14 11.64
C HIS A 100 17.11 10.69 11.92
N PHE A 101 17.73 9.71 11.25
CA PHE A 101 17.46 8.29 11.50
C PHE A 101 17.77 7.89 12.95
N PRO A 102 18.92 8.25 13.54
CA PRO A 102 19.17 7.98 14.96
C PRO A 102 18.08 8.51 15.89
N SER A 103 17.62 9.75 15.65
CA SER A 103 16.60 10.41 16.48
C SER A 103 15.25 9.70 16.36
N LEU A 104 14.85 9.36 15.13
CA LEU A 104 13.64 8.61 14.84
C LEU A 104 13.65 7.20 15.46
N LEU A 105 14.77 6.47 15.30
CA LEU A 105 14.91 5.11 15.85
C LEU A 105 14.86 5.12 17.39
N ARG A 106 15.42 6.15 18.02
CA ARG A 106 15.34 6.33 19.48
C ARG A 106 13.90 6.59 19.94
N HIS A 107 13.20 7.48 19.26
CA HIS A 107 11.78 7.75 19.52
C HIS A 107 10.96 6.47 19.35
N TRP A 108 11.11 5.77 18.22
CA TRP A 108 10.44 4.50 17.94
C TRP A 108 10.65 3.45 19.02
N LYS A 109 11.89 3.28 19.52
CA LYS A 109 12.18 2.32 20.59
C LYS A 109 11.39 2.65 21.87
N THR A 110 11.27 3.94 22.19
CA THR A 110 10.56 4.41 23.39
C THR A 110 9.05 4.25 23.22
N TYR A 111 8.53 4.67 22.06
CA TYR A 111 7.12 4.53 21.68
C TYR A 111 6.69 3.05 21.62
N GLN A 112 7.51 2.19 21.02
CA GLN A 112 7.22 0.75 20.98
C GLN A 112 7.21 0.16 22.39
N ALA A 113 8.15 0.54 23.26
CA ALA A 113 8.18 0.06 24.64
C ALA A 113 6.92 0.46 25.43
N SER A 114 6.37 1.67 25.21
CA SER A 114 5.11 2.06 25.85
C SER A 114 3.92 1.23 25.36
N LEU A 115 3.83 0.95 24.05
CA LEU A 115 2.80 0.06 23.51
C LEU A 115 2.90 -1.35 24.08
N LEU A 116 4.12 -1.89 24.20
CA LEU A 116 4.36 -3.20 24.80
C LEU A 116 3.97 -3.22 26.29
N GLY A 117 4.13 -2.11 27.01
CA GLY A 117 3.66 -1.96 28.38
C GLY A 117 2.14 -2.05 28.46
N GLU A 118 1.43 -1.26 27.65
CA GLU A 118 -0.04 -1.26 27.57
C GLU A 118 -0.60 -2.66 27.25
N LEU A 119 0.05 -3.40 26.36
CA LEU A 119 -0.39 -4.74 25.93
C LEU A 119 -0.18 -5.83 26.98
N LYS A 120 0.75 -5.65 27.93
CA LYS A 120 0.98 -6.64 28.99
C LYS A 120 -0.17 -6.72 29.98
N GLU A 121 -0.92 -5.63 30.12
CA GLU A 121 -2.10 -5.56 30.98
C GLU A 121 -3.33 -6.25 30.36
N ILE A 122 -3.26 -6.65 29.09
CA ILE A 122 -4.36 -7.28 28.36
C ILE A 122 -4.20 -8.80 28.40
N GLU A 123 -5.17 -9.49 28.99
CA GLU A 123 -5.12 -10.95 29.19
C GLU A 123 -5.16 -11.73 27.86
N LYS A 124 -6.03 -11.30 26.93
CA LYS A 124 -6.29 -11.97 25.64
C LYS A 124 -6.18 -10.98 24.48
N PRO A 125 -4.95 -10.57 24.12
CA PRO A 125 -4.76 -9.59 23.06
C PRO A 125 -4.99 -10.22 21.67
N ALA A 126 -5.83 -9.53 20.89
CA ALA A 126 -6.15 -9.89 19.51
C ALA A 126 -5.20 -9.19 18.54
N TRP A 127 -4.67 -9.94 17.58
CA TRP A 127 -3.66 -9.47 16.64
C TRP A 127 -4.10 -9.65 15.19
N SER A 128 -3.63 -8.77 14.33
CA SER A 128 -3.77 -8.86 12.87
C SER A 128 -2.41 -8.69 12.22
N GLY A 129 -2.14 -9.44 11.15
CA GLY A 129 -0.87 -9.38 10.42
C GLY A 129 -1.06 -9.37 8.91
N ASP A 130 -0.26 -8.56 8.22
CA ASP A 130 -0.26 -8.46 6.76
C ASP A 130 1.15 -8.19 6.20
N GLY A 131 1.42 -8.79 5.04
CA GLY A 131 2.67 -8.70 4.30
C GLY A 131 2.60 -7.72 3.14
N ARG A 132 3.63 -6.89 2.97
CA ARG A 132 3.74 -5.94 1.87
C ARG A 132 5.14 -5.95 1.24
N PHE A 133 5.15 -5.85 -0.09
CA PHE A 133 6.39 -5.76 -0.88
C PHE A 133 6.63 -4.36 -1.44
N ASP A 134 7.91 -4.02 -1.65
CA ASP A 134 8.37 -2.69 -2.08
C ASP A 134 8.25 -2.41 -3.58
N SER A 135 7.87 -3.40 -4.40
CA SER A 135 7.64 -3.22 -5.84
C SER A 135 6.24 -3.67 -6.27
N MET A 136 5.80 -3.21 -7.44
CA MET A 136 4.53 -3.63 -8.06
C MET A 136 4.65 -4.90 -8.92
N GLY A 137 5.86 -5.43 -9.13
CA GLY A 137 6.12 -6.56 -10.02
C GLY A 137 6.91 -7.69 -9.34
N HIS A 138 7.41 -8.64 -10.14
CA HIS A 138 8.15 -9.81 -9.65
C HIS A 138 9.61 -9.53 -9.24
N SER A 139 9.95 -8.28 -8.92
CA SER A 139 11.32 -7.83 -8.62
C SER A 139 11.43 -7.13 -7.27
N ALA A 140 10.52 -7.45 -6.34
CA ALA A 140 10.54 -6.90 -4.99
C ALA A 140 11.89 -7.20 -4.33
N LYS A 141 12.52 -6.15 -3.81
CA LYS A 141 13.77 -6.26 -3.06
C LYS A 141 13.48 -6.47 -1.59
N TYR A 142 12.45 -5.81 -1.07
CA TYR A 142 12.09 -5.84 0.34
C TYR A 142 10.65 -6.31 0.54
N GLY A 143 10.46 -7.18 1.53
CA GLY A 143 9.17 -7.56 2.08
C GLY A 143 9.08 -7.09 3.52
N VAL A 144 7.93 -6.58 3.93
CA VAL A 144 7.66 -6.13 5.30
C VAL A 144 6.41 -6.83 5.79
N TYR A 145 6.52 -7.47 6.95
CA TYR A 145 5.36 -8.01 7.65
C TYR A 145 5.02 -7.10 8.82
N THR A 146 3.77 -6.66 8.93
CA THR A 146 3.35 -5.69 9.94
C THR A 146 2.38 -6.33 10.92
N MET A 147 2.57 -6.08 12.22
CA MET A 147 1.71 -6.55 13.30
C MET A 147 0.90 -5.40 13.89
N TYR A 148 -0.41 -5.55 13.81
CA TYR A 148 -1.40 -4.67 14.39
C TYR A 148 -2.06 -5.35 15.59
N SER A 149 -2.18 -4.65 16.72
CA SER A 149 -3.00 -5.11 17.82
C SER A 149 -4.41 -4.53 17.67
N ASN A 150 -5.40 -5.40 17.53
CA ASN A 150 -6.80 -5.02 17.50
C ASN A 150 -7.26 -4.52 18.88
N SER A 151 -6.67 -5.05 19.97
CA SER A 151 -7.05 -4.70 21.34
C SER A 151 -6.77 -3.24 21.70
N ILE A 152 -5.64 -2.68 21.27
CA ILE A 152 -5.30 -1.25 21.49
C ILE A 152 -5.45 -0.40 20.23
N SER A 153 -5.89 -1.01 19.13
CA SER A 153 -6.03 -0.39 17.80
C SER A 153 -4.76 0.33 17.32
N LYS A 154 -3.58 -0.31 17.42
CA LYS A 154 -2.30 0.28 17.00
C LYS A 154 -1.39 -0.74 16.30
N LEU A 155 -0.60 -0.23 15.36
CA LEU A 155 0.55 -0.95 14.80
C LEU A 155 1.68 -0.97 15.82
N VAL A 156 2.09 -2.16 16.23
CA VAL A 156 3.02 -2.35 17.36
C VAL A 156 4.41 -2.70 16.86
N HIS A 157 4.49 -3.49 15.79
CA HIS A 157 5.75 -4.02 15.30
C HIS A 157 5.69 -4.31 13.81
N PHE A 158 6.86 -4.39 13.18
CA PHE A 158 7.02 -4.86 11.82
C PHE A 158 8.41 -5.46 11.66
N GLU A 159 8.55 -6.41 10.75
CA GLU A 159 9.82 -7.00 10.37
C GLU A 159 10.11 -6.78 8.89
N LEU A 160 11.35 -6.39 8.57
CA LEU A 160 11.80 -6.02 7.23
C LEU A 160 12.83 -7.03 6.71
N PHE A 161 12.50 -7.64 5.59
CA PHE A 161 13.29 -8.69 4.93
C PHE A 161 13.77 -8.24 3.56
N GLN A 162 14.92 -8.74 3.15
CA GLN A 162 15.42 -8.62 1.79
C GLN A 162 15.30 -9.96 1.05
N ALA A 163 15.00 -9.91 -0.25
CA ALA A 163 14.71 -11.10 -1.06
C ALA A 163 15.82 -12.16 -1.13
N ASN A 164 17.09 -11.85 -0.80
CA ASN A 164 18.15 -12.85 -0.68
C ASN A 164 18.07 -13.67 0.63
N GLN A 165 17.34 -13.19 1.63
CA GLN A 165 17.17 -13.87 2.91
C GLN A 165 16.07 -14.96 2.85
N SER A 166 15.29 -14.98 1.76
CA SER A 166 14.06 -15.77 1.63
C SER A 166 13.77 -16.01 0.15
N GLY A 167 13.68 -17.27 -0.28
CA GLY A 167 13.71 -17.62 -1.71
C GLY A 167 12.56 -17.11 -2.60
N SER A 168 11.40 -16.75 -2.04
CA SER A 168 10.23 -16.26 -2.81
C SER A 168 9.38 -15.29 -1.99
N SER A 169 8.50 -14.51 -2.64
CA SER A 169 7.58 -13.58 -1.95
C SER A 169 6.74 -14.27 -0.88
N ASN A 170 6.15 -15.43 -1.19
CA ASN A 170 5.35 -16.22 -0.24
C ASN A 170 6.19 -16.72 0.94
N ALA A 171 7.46 -17.07 0.69
CA ALA A 171 8.37 -17.45 1.77
C ALA A 171 8.69 -16.24 2.67
N MET A 172 8.92 -15.05 2.10
CA MET A 172 9.20 -13.84 2.90
C MET A 172 8.03 -13.49 3.82
N GLU A 173 6.80 -13.65 3.34
CA GLU A 173 5.61 -13.35 4.13
C GLU A 173 5.48 -14.31 5.33
N LEU A 174 5.69 -15.60 5.10
CA LEU A 174 5.70 -16.60 6.18
C LEU A 174 6.82 -16.35 7.19
N ASP A 175 8.04 -16.08 6.71
CA ASP A 175 9.19 -15.80 7.58
C ASP A 175 8.99 -14.50 8.36
N GLY A 176 8.34 -13.52 7.75
CA GLY A 176 7.96 -12.27 8.40
C GLY A 176 6.94 -12.47 9.52
N ALA A 177 5.91 -13.28 9.28
CA ALA A 177 4.95 -13.65 10.31
C ALA A 177 5.65 -14.37 11.49
N LYS A 178 6.52 -15.35 11.20
CA LYS A 178 7.30 -16.08 12.22
C LYS A 178 8.14 -15.16 13.10
N GLN A 179 8.89 -14.25 12.50
CA GLN A 179 9.77 -13.34 13.24
C GLN A 179 8.97 -12.34 14.07
N CYS A 180 7.84 -11.86 13.55
CA CYS A 180 6.92 -11.01 14.28
C CYS A 180 6.33 -11.72 15.52
N PHE A 181 5.88 -12.97 15.38
CA PHE A 181 5.42 -13.79 16.51
C PHE A 181 6.53 -14.02 17.52
N LYS A 182 7.73 -14.37 17.05
CA LYS A 182 8.91 -14.54 17.91
C LYS A 182 9.17 -13.27 18.74
N PHE A 183 9.15 -12.09 18.12
CA PHE A 183 9.31 -10.82 18.82
C PHE A 183 8.24 -10.62 19.90
N ILE A 184 6.97 -10.89 19.60
CA ILE A 184 5.86 -10.73 20.57
C ILE A 184 6.05 -11.68 21.76
N THR A 185 6.34 -12.95 21.49
CA THR A 185 6.57 -13.96 22.54
C THR A 185 7.79 -13.64 23.39
N GLU A 186 8.91 -13.20 22.79
CA GLU A 186 10.12 -12.77 23.51
C GLU A 186 9.89 -11.53 24.40
N LYS A 187 8.88 -10.71 24.09
CA LYS A 187 8.45 -9.59 24.92
C LYS A 187 7.48 -9.98 26.04
N GLY A 188 7.16 -11.27 26.15
CA GLY A 188 6.25 -11.81 27.16
C GLY A 188 4.78 -11.53 26.87
N LEU A 189 4.44 -11.21 25.62
CA LEU A 189 3.05 -10.99 25.21
C LEU A 189 2.45 -12.30 24.69
N LYS A 190 1.18 -12.53 25.02
CA LYS A 190 0.40 -13.65 24.47
C LYS A 190 -0.18 -13.26 23.11
N VAL A 191 -0.52 -14.26 22.31
CA VAL A 191 -1.32 -14.10 21.08
C VAL A 191 -2.53 -15.00 21.26
N SER A 192 -3.68 -14.47 21.65
CA SER A 192 -4.88 -15.29 21.85
C SER A 192 -5.61 -15.55 20.54
N SER A 193 -5.74 -14.51 19.71
CA SER A 193 -6.32 -14.58 18.38
C SER A 193 -5.45 -13.86 17.37
N PHE A 194 -5.40 -14.41 16.17
CA PHE A 194 -4.62 -13.86 15.07
C PHE A 194 -5.42 -13.84 13.77
N ILE A 195 -5.40 -12.71 13.09
CA ILE A 195 -6.13 -12.49 11.84
C ILE A 195 -5.13 -12.21 10.73
N SER A 196 -5.22 -12.94 9.63
CA SER A 196 -4.35 -12.74 8.48
C SER A 196 -5.08 -12.91 7.16
N ASP A 197 -4.40 -12.57 6.08
CA ASP A 197 -4.78 -12.97 4.74
C ASP A 197 -4.82 -14.50 4.58
N ARG A 198 -5.44 -14.94 3.47
CA ARG A 198 -5.51 -16.36 3.07
C ARG A 198 -4.16 -16.88 2.54
N HIS A 199 -3.09 -16.68 3.32
CA HIS A 199 -1.78 -17.22 3.03
C HIS A 199 -1.67 -18.66 3.58
N LEU A 200 -1.68 -19.65 2.68
CA LEU A 200 -1.68 -21.07 3.04
C LEU A 200 -0.51 -21.45 3.97
N GLY A 201 0.67 -20.88 3.75
CA GLY A 201 1.85 -21.14 4.58
C GLY A 201 1.70 -20.64 6.02
N VAL A 202 1.06 -19.47 6.22
CA VAL A 202 0.88 -18.87 7.56
C VAL A 202 -0.20 -19.65 8.30
N ALA A 203 -1.31 -19.93 7.63
CA ALA A 203 -2.40 -20.73 8.18
C ALA A 203 -1.94 -22.15 8.57
N LYS A 204 -1.12 -22.80 7.74
CA LYS A 204 -0.54 -24.12 8.06
C LYS A 204 0.38 -24.03 9.27
N TRP A 205 1.30 -23.07 9.28
CA TRP A 205 2.28 -22.89 10.36
C TRP A 205 1.63 -22.60 11.71
N ILE A 206 0.64 -21.71 11.76
CA ILE A 206 -0.08 -21.40 13.02
C ILE A 206 -0.78 -22.65 13.55
N ARG A 207 -1.49 -23.39 12.69
CA ARG A 207 -2.18 -24.62 13.09
C ARG A 207 -1.23 -25.67 13.67
N GLU A 208 -0.03 -25.79 13.12
CA GLU A 208 0.94 -26.83 13.51
C GLU A 208 1.83 -26.43 14.68
N THR A 209 2.19 -25.14 14.81
CA THR A 209 3.16 -24.64 15.81
C THR A 209 2.52 -23.86 16.95
N HIS A 210 1.30 -23.34 16.77
CA HIS A 210 0.61 -22.50 17.73
C HIS A 210 -0.88 -22.91 17.85
N PRO A 211 -1.17 -24.15 18.29
CA PRO A 211 -2.54 -24.69 18.33
C PRO A 211 -3.47 -23.91 19.26
N ASP A 212 -2.93 -23.25 20.28
CA ASP A 212 -3.68 -22.43 21.23
C ASP A 212 -4.13 -21.08 20.65
N VAL A 213 -3.60 -20.69 19.48
CA VAL A 213 -3.93 -19.43 18.81
C VAL A 213 -5.18 -19.61 17.95
N GLN A 214 -6.22 -18.83 18.24
CA GLN A 214 -7.41 -18.78 17.39
C GLN A 214 -7.10 -18.02 16.09
N HIS A 215 -6.90 -18.75 14.99
CA HIS A 215 -6.60 -18.18 13.68
C HIS A 215 -7.86 -17.89 12.86
N TYR A 216 -7.98 -16.65 12.39
CA TYR A 216 -9.04 -16.19 11.51
C TYR A 216 -8.51 -15.68 10.17
N ASN A 217 -9.35 -15.78 9.15
CA ASN A 217 -9.09 -15.20 7.84
C ASN A 217 -9.71 -13.81 7.72
N ASP A 218 -9.08 -12.95 6.92
CA ASP A 218 -9.64 -11.66 6.58
C ASP A 218 -10.99 -11.78 5.83
N LEU A 219 -12.02 -11.17 6.44
CA LEU A 219 -13.37 -11.03 5.90
C LEU A 219 -13.42 -10.29 4.57
N TRP A 220 -12.59 -9.26 4.36
CA TRP A 220 -12.64 -8.45 3.14
C TRP A 220 -12.32 -9.28 1.91
N HIS A 221 -11.27 -10.10 1.96
CA HIS A 221 -10.90 -11.00 0.88
C HIS A 221 -12.00 -12.03 0.58
N VAL A 222 -12.66 -12.55 1.61
CA VAL A 222 -13.79 -13.47 1.47
C VAL A 222 -14.95 -12.76 0.75
N ASN A 223 -15.36 -11.59 1.26
CA ASN A 223 -16.48 -10.81 0.71
C ASN A 223 -16.21 -10.34 -0.73
N LYS A 224 -15.00 -9.88 -1.03
CA LYS A 224 -14.60 -9.48 -2.39
C LYS A 224 -14.67 -10.65 -3.36
N SER A 225 -14.16 -11.81 -2.98
CA SER A 225 -14.21 -13.01 -3.84
C SER A 225 -15.64 -13.51 -4.06
N LEU A 226 -16.50 -13.41 -3.04
CA LEU A 226 -17.92 -13.71 -3.13
C LEU A 226 -18.65 -12.77 -4.08
N LYS A 227 -18.50 -11.44 -3.89
CA LYS A 227 -19.14 -10.43 -4.75
C LYS A 227 -18.78 -10.63 -6.21
N LYS A 228 -17.52 -10.95 -6.51
CA LYS A 228 -17.10 -11.25 -7.88
C LYS A 228 -17.86 -12.44 -8.45
N LYS A 229 -17.91 -13.58 -7.73
CA LYS A 229 -18.65 -14.77 -8.17
C LYS A 229 -20.15 -14.50 -8.36
N LEU A 230 -20.77 -13.75 -7.44
CA LEU A 230 -22.19 -13.39 -7.56
C LEU A 230 -22.46 -12.46 -8.75
N PHE A 231 -21.57 -11.51 -9.01
CA PHE A 231 -21.67 -10.61 -10.15
C PHE A 231 -21.49 -11.34 -11.49
N ASP A 232 -20.56 -12.30 -11.54
CA ASP A 232 -20.38 -13.12 -12.74
C ASP A 232 -21.62 -14.00 -12.97
N ALA A 233 -22.19 -14.58 -11.90
CA ALA A 233 -23.42 -15.37 -11.98
C ALA A 233 -24.64 -14.54 -12.36
N SER A 234 -24.74 -13.28 -11.93
CA SER A 234 -25.87 -12.41 -12.29
C SER A 234 -25.87 -11.95 -13.75
N LYS A 235 -24.76 -12.14 -14.47
CA LYS A 235 -24.66 -11.89 -15.91
C LYS A 235 -25.06 -13.09 -16.77
N GLU A 236 -25.22 -14.27 -16.16
CA GLU A 236 -25.73 -15.44 -16.85
C GLU A 236 -27.21 -15.22 -17.17
N LYS A 237 -27.63 -15.57 -18.39
CA LYS A 237 -29.00 -15.36 -18.85
C LYS A 237 -30.00 -16.06 -17.93
N GLY A 238 -30.98 -15.33 -17.40
CA GLY A 238 -32.00 -15.86 -16.48
C GLY A 238 -31.59 -15.85 -15.00
N ASN A 239 -30.44 -15.28 -14.64
CA ASN A 239 -29.95 -15.16 -13.26
C ASN A 239 -29.88 -13.70 -12.75
N GLU A 240 -30.55 -12.77 -13.43
CA GLU A 240 -30.48 -11.33 -13.17
C GLU A 240 -30.95 -10.97 -11.75
N ALA A 241 -31.89 -11.76 -11.20
CA ALA A 241 -32.40 -11.59 -9.83
C ALA A 241 -31.32 -11.71 -8.74
N ILE A 242 -30.19 -12.38 -9.02
CA ILE A 242 -29.05 -12.45 -8.09
C ILE A 242 -28.53 -11.04 -7.76
N GLN A 243 -28.54 -10.13 -8.74
CA GLN A 243 -28.00 -8.78 -8.58
C GLN A 243 -28.73 -8.00 -7.48
N LEU A 244 -30.04 -8.23 -7.32
CA LEU A 244 -30.87 -7.60 -6.27
C LEU A 244 -30.50 -8.09 -4.87
N TRP A 245 -30.03 -9.34 -4.75
CA TRP A 245 -29.67 -9.97 -3.47
C TRP A 245 -28.20 -9.81 -3.08
N MET A 246 -27.31 -9.45 -4.00
CA MET A 246 -25.87 -9.33 -3.76
C MET A 246 -25.51 -8.51 -2.51
N LYS A 247 -26.20 -7.38 -2.29
CA LYS A 247 -25.94 -6.48 -1.16
C LYS A 247 -26.37 -7.09 0.17
N ALA A 248 -27.53 -7.76 0.19
CA ALA A 248 -28.04 -8.44 1.39
C ALA A 248 -27.13 -9.62 1.77
N ILE A 249 -26.76 -10.46 0.81
CA ILE A 249 -25.85 -11.59 1.01
C ILE A 249 -24.48 -11.12 1.54
N SER A 250 -23.96 -9.99 1.05
CA SER A 250 -22.66 -9.47 1.49
C SER A 250 -22.65 -8.90 2.92
N ARG A 251 -23.82 -8.77 3.57
CA ARG A 251 -24.00 -8.17 4.90
C ARG A 251 -24.45 -9.18 5.97
N SER A 252 -24.76 -10.42 5.61
CA SER A 252 -25.56 -11.34 6.42
C SER A 252 -24.84 -12.02 7.59
N THR A 253 -23.53 -11.85 7.80
CA THR A 253 -22.84 -12.51 8.93
C THR A 253 -21.79 -11.63 9.61
N ARG A 254 -22.01 -11.31 10.89
CA ARG A 254 -21.05 -10.59 11.77
C ARG A 254 -21.02 -11.03 13.24
N GLN A 255 -22.01 -11.78 13.73
CA GLN A 255 -22.14 -12.07 15.16
C GLN A 255 -22.32 -13.58 15.43
N GLY A 256 -21.40 -14.14 16.21
CA GLY A 256 -21.39 -15.53 16.66
C GLY A 256 -20.02 -16.18 16.56
N PHE A 257 -19.90 -17.40 17.08
CA PHE A 257 -18.74 -18.28 16.87
C PHE A 257 -18.85 -19.01 15.52
N GLY A 258 -17.75 -19.61 15.05
CA GLY A 258 -17.64 -20.12 13.68
C GLY A 258 -18.79 -21.01 13.21
N GLU A 259 -19.33 -21.88 14.07
CA GLU A 259 -20.44 -22.78 13.70
C GLU A 259 -21.78 -22.05 13.59
N MET A 260 -22.08 -21.14 14.52
CA MET A 260 -23.25 -20.27 14.41
C MET A 260 -23.19 -19.37 13.15
N ILE A 261 -22.01 -18.90 12.77
CA ILE A 261 -21.84 -18.13 11.52
C ILE A 261 -22.16 -19.00 10.31
N VAL A 262 -21.72 -20.26 10.30
CA VAL A 262 -22.03 -21.23 9.23
C VAL A 262 -23.52 -21.56 9.20
N ALA A 263 -24.16 -21.81 10.36
CA ALA A 263 -25.58 -22.09 10.46
C ALA A 263 -26.42 -20.95 9.84
N LYS A 264 -26.12 -19.70 10.23
CA LYS A 264 -26.73 -18.48 9.65
C LYS A 264 -26.46 -18.32 8.16
N TRP A 265 -25.27 -18.74 7.70
CA TRP A 265 -24.92 -18.67 6.29
C TRP A 265 -25.67 -19.70 5.45
N VAL A 266 -25.79 -20.93 5.95
CA VAL A 266 -26.53 -22.01 5.28
C VAL A 266 -28.02 -21.68 5.24
N SER A 267 -28.58 -21.09 6.30
CA SER A 267 -29.99 -20.67 6.31
C SER A 267 -30.30 -19.52 5.35
N LEU A 268 -29.30 -18.74 4.93
CA LEU A 268 -29.46 -17.62 4.00
C LEU A 268 -30.13 -18.01 2.68
N ILE A 269 -29.86 -19.21 2.15
CA ILE A 269 -30.49 -19.66 0.91
C ILE A 269 -32.00 -19.86 1.07
N ARG A 270 -32.43 -20.31 2.26
CA ARG A 270 -33.84 -20.46 2.62
C ARG A 270 -34.49 -19.10 2.81
N HIS A 271 -33.80 -18.17 3.48
CA HIS A 271 -34.25 -16.79 3.63
C HIS A 271 -34.51 -16.12 2.26
N ILE A 272 -33.59 -16.28 1.30
CA ILE A 272 -33.74 -15.73 -0.06
C ILE A 272 -34.95 -16.33 -0.81
N SER A 273 -35.40 -17.51 -0.41
CA SER A 273 -36.60 -18.19 -0.91
C SER A 273 -37.85 -17.88 -0.08
N ASN A 274 -37.83 -16.84 0.73
CA ASN A 274 -38.90 -16.45 1.66
C ASN A 274 -39.26 -17.52 2.71
N LYS A 275 -38.32 -18.41 3.05
CA LYS A 275 -38.48 -19.41 4.11
C LYS A 275 -37.69 -18.97 5.34
N HIS A 276 -38.40 -18.47 6.35
CA HIS A 276 -37.80 -17.83 7.53
C HIS A 276 -37.78 -18.70 8.80
N LYS A 277 -38.41 -19.88 8.78
CA LYS A 277 -38.50 -20.83 9.89
C LYS A 277 -38.03 -22.23 9.49
N ASP A 278 -37.89 -23.10 10.49
CA ASP A 278 -37.53 -24.52 10.37
C ASP A 278 -36.25 -24.74 9.56
N HIS A 279 -35.24 -23.91 9.84
CA HIS A 279 -33.92 -24.10 9.30
C HIS A 279 -33.32 -25.42 9.81
N PRO A 280 -32.54 -26.13 8.96
CA PRO A 280 -32.07 -27.48 9.27
C PRO A 280 -30.98 -27.54 10.34
N ASP A 281 -30.40 -26.40 10.73
CA ASP A 281 -29.31 -26.31 11.70
C ASP A 281 -29.87 -25.84 13.05
N GLU A 282 -29.69 -26.65 14.08
CA GLU A 282 -30.21 -26.40 15.44
C GLU A 282 -29.65 -25.12 16.06
N LEU A 283 -28.47 -24.66 15.63
CA LEU A 283 -27.86 -23.42 16.11
C LEU A 283 -28.57 -22.16 15.59
N TYR A 284 -29.40 -22.28 14.55
CA TYR A 284 -30.13 -21.16 13.97
C TYR A 284 -31.41 -21.63 13.26
N THR A 285 -32.47 -21.86 14.02
CA THR A 285 -33.73 -22.47 13.57
C THR A 285 -34.68 -21.50 12.84
N GLU A 286 -34.59 -20.19 13.11
CA GLU A 286 -35.41 -19.16 12.47
C GLU A 286 -34.67 -17.83 12.24
N CYS A 287 -35.18 -17.01 11.33
CA CYS A 287 -34.59 -15.71 10.99
C CYS A 287 -34.86 -14.64 12.06
N ALA A 288 -33.80 -13.97 12.52
CA ALA A 288 -33.87 -12.91 13.53
C ALA A 288 -34.32 -11.55 12.96
N HIS A 289 -35.56 -11.45 12.48
CA HIS A 289 -36.22 -10.19 12.12
C HIS A 289 -37.75 -10.29 12.21
N GLY A 290 -38.41 -9.14 12.36
CA GLY A 290 -39.87 -9.04 12.23
C GLY A 290 -40.33 -9.12 10.77
N GLU A 291 -41.41 -8.42 10.44
CA GLU A 291 -41.91 -8.34 9.06
C GLU A 291 -40.85 -7.75 8.10
N VAL A 292 -40.69 -8.40 6.95
CA VAL A 292 -39.74 -7.98 5.91
C VAL A 292 -40.51 -7.33 4.77
N GLU A 293 -40.07 -6.15 4.36
CA GLU A 293 -40.58 -5.47 3.18
C GLU A 293 -40.63 -6.38 1.94
N PRO A 294 -41.63 -6.22 1.05
CA PRO A 294 -41.71 -6.98 -0.19
C PRO A 294 -40.41 -6.91 -1.00
N ARG A 295 -39.86 -8.07 -1.34
CA ARG A 295 -38.64 -8.23 -2.13
C ARG A 295 -38.86 -9.22 -3.25
N ALA A 296 -38.02 -9.13 -4.28
CA ALA A 296 -37.99 -10.12 -5.36
C ALA A 296 -37.33 -11.43 -4.86
N TRP A 297 -38.10 -12.25 -4.15
CA TRP A 297 -37.66 -13.56 -3.66
C TRP A 297 -37.27 -14.49 -4.82
N ILE A 298 -36.33 -15.41 -4.57
CA ILE A 298 -35.90 -16.39 -5.56
C ILE A 298 -36.48 -17.76 -5.17
N PRO A 299 -37.48 -18.28 -5.90
CA PRO A 299 -38.13 -19.55 -5.54
C PRO A 299 -37.20 -20.75 -5.65
N VAL A 300 -37.40 -21.73 -4.76
CA VAL A 300 -36.73 -23.04 -4.81
C VAL A 300 -37.09 -23.76 -6.12
N GLY A 301 -36.11 -24.43 -6.74
CA GLY A 301 -36.30 -25.15 -8.00
C GLY A 301 -36.11 -24.30 -9.27
N THR A 302 -35.75 -23.03 -9.11
CA THR A 302 -35.32 -22.19 -10.25
C THR A 302 -33.83 -22.37 -10.51
N SER A 303 -33.40 -22.23 -11.78
CA SER A 303 -31.98 -22.25 -12.15
C SER A 303 -31.16 -21.21 -11.37
N THR A 304 -31.78 -20.06 -11.05
CA THR A 304 -31.18 -19.00 -10.25
C THR A 304 -30.93 -19.44 -8.81
N HIS A 305 -31.90 -20.11 -8.18
CA HIS A 305 -31.76 -20.66 -6.83
C HIS A 305 -30.65 -21.71 -6.76
N ASP A 306 -30.59 -22.62 -7.73
CA ASP A 306 -29.59 -23.70 -7.76
C ASP A 306 -28.20 -23.13 -7.98
N ARG A 307 -28.08 -22.17 -8.90
CA ARG A 307 -26.82 -21.45 -9.13
C ARG A 307 -26.34 -20.72 -7.89
N LEU A 308 -27.25 -20.05 -7.18
CA LEU A 308 -26.94 -19.35 -5.93
C LEU A 308 -26.55 -20.34 -4.82
N SER A 309 -27.22 -21.49 -4.72
CA SER A 309 -26.92 -22.57 -3.78
C SER A 309 -25.52 -23.13 -4.01
N MET A 310 -25.15 -23.44 -5.26
CA MET A 310 -23.81 -23.89 -5.62
C MET A 310 -22.72 -22.88 -5.24
N ILE A 311 -23.05 -21.59 -5.32
CA ILE A 311 -22.15 -20.52 -4.92
C ILE A 311 -22.08 -20.50 -3.39
N LEU A 312 -23.19 -20.27 -2.69
CA LEU A 312 -23.20 -20.02 -1.24
C LEU A 312 -22.80 -21.23 -0.39
N LEU A 313 -23.16 -22.45 -0.82
CA LEU A 313 -22.95 -23.70 -0.08
C LEU A 313 -21.69 -24.48 -0.51
N ASP A 314 -20.82 -23.86 -1.31
CA ASP A 314 -19.52 -24.40 -1.68
C ASP A 314 -18.70 -24.80 -0.43
N THR A 315 -18.25 -26.05 -0.35
CA THR A 315 -17.61 -26.63 0.85
C THR A 315 -16.38 -25.84 1.30
N LYS A 316 -15.55 -25.41 0.34
CA LYS A 316 -14.39 -24.54 0.61
C LYS A 316 -14.81 -23.20 1.21
N ARG A 317 -15.95 -22.67 0.80
CA ARG A 317 -16.47 -21.40 1.31
C ARG A 317 -17.03 -21.53 2.71
N LEU A 318 -17.77 -22.60 3.00
CA LEU A 318 -18.25 -22.84 4.36
C LEU A 318 -17.08 -22.97 5.34
N ALA A 319 -15.99 -23.62 4.92
CA ALA A 319 -14.75 -23.68 5.70
C ALA A 319 -14.12 -22.28 5.92
N ASP A 320 -14.09 -21.43 4.88
CA ASP A 320 -13.61 -20.04 5.01
C ASP A 320 -14.51 -19.20 5.93
N ILE A 321 -15.83 -19.39 5.84
CA ILE A 321 -16.84 -18.68 6.65
C ILE A 321 -16.73 -19.05 8.12
N LYS A 322 -16.47 -20.33 8.43
CA LYS A 322 -16.20 -20.80 9.79
C LYS A 322 -14.99 -20.10 10.42
N LYS A 323 -14.05 -19.63 9.59
CA LYS A 323 -12.82 -18.92 9.98
C LYS A 323 -12.93 -17.40 9.93
N LEU A 324 -14.12 -16.83 9.75
CA LEU A 324 -14.29 -15.38 9.81
C LEU A 324 -14.17 -14.91 11.26
N SER A 325 -13.39 -13.85 11.47
CA SER A 325 -13.33 -13.20 12.78
C SER A 325 -14.65 -12.49 13.08
N CYS A 326 -15.17 -12.65 14.30
CA CYS A 326 -16.28 -11.88 14.82
C CYS A 326 -15.87 -10.45 15.24
N ASP A 327 -14.60 -10.26 15.65
CA ASP A 327 -14.19 -9.08 16.43
C ASP A 327 -13.07 -8.24 15.81
N GLY A 328 -12.31 -8.76 14.85
CA GLY A 328 -11.18 -8.03 14.25
C GLY A 328 -11.21 -7.97 12.72
N GLN A 329 -10.75 -6.85 12.18
CA GLN A 329 -10.69 -6.59 10.75
C GLN A 329 -9.29 -6.11 10.36
N THR A 330 -8.76 -6.62 9.25
CA THR A 330 -7.51 -6.15 8.62
C THR A 330 -7.72 -4.85 7.83
N SER A 331 -8.94 -4.28 7.80
CA SER A 331 -9.22 -3.01 7.14
C SER A 331 -8.31 -1.87 7.62
N CYS A 332 -7.86 -1.94 8.88
CA CYS A 332 -6.85 -1.04 9.42
C CYS A 332 -5.47 -1.25 8.78
N LEU A 333 -5.05 -2.50 8.50
CA LEU A 333 -3.81 -2.80 7.81
C LEU A 333 -3.86 -2.35 6.33
N GLU A 334 -5.00 -2.51 5.65
CA GLU A 334 -5.19 -1.92 4.31
C GLU A 334 -5.10 -0.39 4.35
N GLY A 335 -5.76 0.24 5.33
CA GLY A 335 -5.69 1.68 5.57
C GLY A 335 -4.26 2.15 5.84
N PHE A 336 -3.50 1.39 6.62
CA PHE A 336 -2.09 1.64 6.86
C PHE A 336 -1.26 1.52 5.57
N HIS A 337 -1.50 0.51 4.74
CA HIS A 337 -0.81 0.35 3.47
C HIS A 337 -1.05 1.53 2.52
N LEU A 338 -2.25 2.12 2.54
CA LEU A 338 -2.52 3.36 1.83
C LEU A 338 -1.69 4.53 2.39
N THR A 339 -1.68 4.72 3.71
CA THR A 339 -0.86 5.75 4.39
C THR A 339 0.63 5.57 4.10
N LEU A 340 1.12 4.35 4.15
CA LEU A 340 2.52 4.00 3.90
C LEU A 340 2.96 4.35 2.47
N ASN A 341 2.06 4.36 1.48
CA ASN A 341 2.43 4.80 0.12
C ASN A 341 2.93 6.26 0.06
N HIS A 342 2.54 7.09 1.03
CA HIS A 342 3.01 8.47 1.13
C HIS A 342 4.49 8.53 1.51
N TRP A 343 4.92 7.77 2.52
CA TRP A 343 6.32 7.73 2.96
C TRP A 343 7.18 6.74 2.18
N HIS A 344 6.62 5.63 1.71
CA HIS A 344 7.32 4.54 1.02
C HIS A 344 6.54 4.09 -0.23
N PRO A 345 6.55 4.91 -1.31
CA PRO A 345 5.89 4.56 -2.55
C PRO A 345 6.63 3.42 -3.26
N LYS A 346 5.88 2.45 -3.80
CA LYS A 346 6.43 1.27 -4.52
C LYS A 346 7.20 1.60 -5.81
N MET A 347 7.09 2.83 -6.29
CA MET A 347 7.78 3.30 -7.50
C MET A 347 9.20 3.82 -7.21
N GLN A 348 9.62 3.84 -5.94
CA GLN A 348 10.92 4.36 -5.53
C GLN A 348 11.69 3.34 -4.71
N HIS A 349 12.97 3.23 -5.00
CA HIS A 349 13.87 2.38 -4.25
C HIS A 349 14.49 3.13 -3.07
N PHE A 350 14.50 2.50 -1.90
CA PHE A 350 15.12 3.03 -0.69
C PHE A 350 16.23 2.09 -0.20
N SER A 351 17.17 2.61 0.59
CA SER A 351 18.10 1.74 1.34
C SER A 351 17.34 0.99 2.43
N TRP A 352 17.92 -0.09 2.98
CA TRP A 352 17.29 -0.83 4.08
C TRP A 352 16.90 0.09 5.25
N LEU A 353 17.84 0.92 5.73
CA LEU A 353 17.56 1.89 6.79
C LEU A 353 16.51 2.94 6.38
N GLY A 354 16.53 3.37 5.11
CA GLY A 354 15.53 4.28 4.57
C GLY A 354 14.13 3.67 4.56
N THR A 355 14.01 2.41 4.15
CA THR A 355 12.76 1.63 4.21
C THR A 355 12.28 1.50 5.65
N TYR A 356 13.15 1.06 6.56
CA TYR A 356 12.82 0.87 7.98
C TYR A 356 12.33 2.17 8.64
N CYS A 357 13.06 3.27 8.46
CA CYS A 357 12.69 4.57 9.03
C CYS A 357 11.38 5.13 8.43
N ARG A 358 11.13 4.93 7.13
CA ARG A 358 9.88 5.37 6.49
C ARG A 358 8.67 4.57 6.98
N HIS A 359 8.84 3.28 7.26
CA HIS A 359 7.79 2.47 7.89
C HIS A 359 7.48 2.96 9.31
N ILE A 360 8.50 3.27 10.11
CA ILE A 360 8.30 3.89 11.43
C ILE A 360 7.50 5.19 11.31
N LEU A 361 7.88 6.10 10.43
CA LEU A 361 7.15 7.38 10.26
C LEU A 361 5.69 7.16 9.86
N ALA A 362 5.44 6.22 8.94
CA ALA A 362 4.07 5.87 8.55
C ALA A 362 3.28 5.25 9.71
N ILE A 363 3.91 4.39 10.52
CA ILE A 363 3.29 3.77 11.70
C ILE A 363 2.94 4.81 12.74
N LEU A 364 3.86 5.71 13.08
CA LEU A 364 3.63 6.78 14.04
C LEU A 364 2.48 7.69 13.58
N HIS A 365 2.51 8.10 12.31
CA HIS A 365 1.43 8.89 11.73
C HIS A 365 0.09 8.16 11.77
N PHE A 366 0.06 6.88 11.36
CA PHE A 366 -1.16 6.09 11.33
C PHE A 366 -1.75 5.89 12.73
N ASN A 367 -0.92 5.51 13.70
CA ASN A 367 -1.35 5.29 15.07
C ASN A 367 -1.89 6.57 15.73
N GLU A 368 -1.24 7.72 15.50
CA GLU A 368 -1.71 9.00 16.03
C GLU A 368 -3.04 9.42 15.38
N ASN A 369 -3.24 9.09 14.10
CA ASN A 369 -4.35 9.63 13.31
C ASN A 369 -5.47 8.63 12.97
N LEU A 370 -5.44 7.42 13.53
CA LEU A 370 -6.43 6.37 13.26
C LEU A 370 -7.82 6.77 13.78
N ASN A 371 -7.90 7.14 15.06
CA ASN A 371 -9.14 7.44 15.76
C ASN A 371 -9.30 8.95 16.00
N ARG A 372 -9.14 9.75 14.94
CA ARG A 372 -9.31 11.20 15.02
C ARG A 372 -10.74 11.58 15.37
N GLU A 373 -10.86 12.63 16.17
CA GLU A 373 -12.16 13.20 16.51
C GLU A 373 -12.92 13.67 15.27
N LYS A 374 -14.25 13.56 15.34
CA LYS A 374 -15.14 13.97 14.28
C LYS A 374 -15.27 15.49 14.27
N ARG A 375 -15.19 16.08 13.09
CA ARG A 375 -15.41 17.52 12.91
C ARG A 375 -16.88 17.83 13.22
N LYS A 376 -17.11 18.79 14.10
CA LYS A 376 -18.44 19.33 14.41
C LYS A 376 -18.66 20.66 13.69
N THR A 377 -19.91 20.95 13.33
CA THR A 377 -20.35 22.26 12.86
C THR A 377 -20.43 23.24 14.03
N ALA A 378 -20.64 24.54 13.75
CA ALA A 378 -20.83 25.55 14.79
C ALA A 378 -22.02 25.23 15.73
N GLY A 379 -23.04 24.54 15.23
CA GLY A 379 -24.19 24.06 16.02
C GLY A 379 -23.99 22.70 16.70
N GLY A 380 -22.77 22.14 16.70
CA GLY A 380 -22.45 20.88 17.38
C GLY A 380 -22.75 19.59 16.60
N ALA A 381 -23.37 19.67 15.41
CA ALA A 381 -23.67 18.50 14.58
C ALA A 381 -22.42 17.94 13.86
N SER A 382 -22.37 16.64 13.62
CA SER A 382 -21.27 16.01 12.87
C SER A 382 -21.23 16.51 11.42
N TYR A 383 -20.03 16.75 10.90
CA TYR A 383 -19.83 17.10 9.49
C TYR A 383 -19.74 15.83 8.64
N TYR A 384 -20.57 15.73 7.61
CA TYR A 384 -20.61 14.58 6.69
C TYR A 384 -20.12 14.96 5.29
N ASN A 385 -19.48 14.01 4.61
CA ASN A 385 -19.14 14.07 3.20
C ASN A 385 -19.84 12.93 2.46
N VAL A 386 -20.51 13.24 1.36
CA VAL A 386 -21.22 12.27 0.52
C VAL A 386 -20.44 12.11 -0.77
N VAL A 387 -20.01 10.88 -1.06
CA VAL A 387 -19.25 10.54 -2.26
C VAL A 387 -20.00 9.48 -3.04
N PHE A 388 -19.90 9.50 -4.38
CA PHE A 388 -20.51 8.52 -5.29
C PHE A 388 -19.41 7.73 -6.01
N PRO A 389 -18.86 6.65 -5.41
CA PRO A 389 -17.78 5.90 -6.02
C PRO A 389 -18.25 5.12 -7.25
N LYS A 390 -17.48 5.13 -8.34
CA LYS A 390 -17.80 4.40 -9.58
C LYS A 390 -18.12 2.92 -9.36
N PHE A 391 -17.40 2.24 -8.45
CA PHE A 391 -17.59 0.81 -8.17
C PHE A 391 -18.93 0.48 -7.49
N LYS A 392 -19.61 1.50 -6.95
CA LYS A 392 -20.94 1.39 -6.37
C LYS A 392 -22.08 1.68 -7.36
N LEU A 393 -21.76 1.89 -8.64
CA LEU A 393 -22.74 2.04 -9.73
C LEU A 393 -23.83 3.11 -9.45
N GLY A 394 -23.42 4.24 -8.89
CA GLY A 394 -24.33 5.36 -8.60
C GLY A 394 -24.82 5.45 -7.15
N GLU A 395 -24.57 4.45 -6.30
CA GLU A 395 -24.89 4.59 -4.87
C GLU A 395 -23.90 5.49 -4.12
N GLU A 396 -24.43 6.21 -3.13
CA GLU A 396 -23.68 7.07 -2.23
C GLU A 396 -22.92 6.31 -1.14
N VAL A 397 -21.90 6.99 -0.62
CA VAL A 397 -21.20 6.66 0.62
C VAL A 397 -21.16 7.93 1.46
N VAL A 398 -21.93 7.94 2.53
CA VAL A 398 -21.87 8.97 3.55
C VAL A 398 -20.73 8.65 4.51
N ARG A 399 -19.83 9.61 4.74
CA ARG A 399 -18.70 9.48 5.66
C ARG A 399 -18.65 10.67 6.59
N GLU A 400 -18.46 10.43 7.87
CA GLU A 400 -18.13 11.50 8.82
C GLU A 400 -16.72 12.01 8.54
N VAL A 401 -16.57 13.33 8.56
CA VAL A 401 -15.28 13.98 8.32
C VAL A 401 -14.58 14.18 9.65
N ALA A 402 -13.40 13.57 9.80
CA ALA A 402 -12.54 13.79 10.95
C ALA A 402 -11.82 15.15 10.88
N ILE A 403 -11.38 15.67 12.04
CA ILE A 403 -10.52 16.86 12.13
C ILE A 403 -9.20 16.65 11.38
N HIS A 404 -8.45 17.72 11.08
CA HIS A 404 -7.16 17.60 10.38
C HIS A 404 -6.16 16.70 11.12
N PRO A 405 -5.27 15.99 10.41
CA PRO A 405 -4.25 15.16 11.05
C PRO A 405 -3.30 15.98 11.94
N THR A 406 -2.87 15.37 13.03
CA THR A 406 -1.84 15.91 13.94
C THR A 406 -0.48 15.28 13.66
N TYR A 407 0.57 15.94 14.15
CA TYR A 407 1.97 15.57 13.90
C TYR A 407 2.81 15.62 15.18
N SER A 408 2.24 15.29 16.32
CA SER A 408 2.88 15.39 17.64
C SER A 408 4.16 14.55 17.70
N TYR A 409 4.12 13.34 17.11
CA TYR A 409 5.30 12.50 16.94
C TYR A 409 6.48 13.20 16.23
N VAL A 410 6.22 14.12 15.29
CA VAL A 410 7.26 14.88 14.59
C VAL A 410 7.98 15.83 15.53
N ASP A 411 7.23 16.51 16.39
CA ASP A 411 7.79 17.43 17.38
C ASP A 411 8.60 16.68 18.45
N GLU A 412 8.16 15.49 18.86
CA GLU A 412 8.92 14.64 19.77
C GLU A 412 10.25 14.15 19.16
N ILE A 413 10.23 13.70 17.91
CA ILE A 413 11.46 13.31 17.19
C ILE A 413 12.39 14.51 17.03
N LYS A 414 11.83 15.69 16.73
CA LYS A 414 12.58 16.94 16.62
C LYS A 414 13.19 17.35 17.96
N ASN A 415 12.47 17.17 19.06
CA ASN A 415 13.00 17.42 20.39
C ASN A 415 14.21 16.50 20.69
N ILE A 416 14.10 15.20 20.39
CA ILE A 416 15.21 14.23 20.52
C ILE A 416 16.41 14.65 19.67
N LEU A 417 16.19 15.11 18.44
CA LEU A 417 17.24 15.59 17.54
C LEU A 417 18.07 16.72 18.15
N PHE A 418 17.46 17.61 18.94
CA PHE A 418 18.13 18.79 19.50
C PHE A 418 18.62 18.62 20.94
N THR A 419 18.05 17.71 21.71
CA THR A 419 18.37 17.54 23.13
C THR A 419 19.29 16.37 23.42
N LYS A 420 19.31 15.32 22.58
CA LYS A 420 20.09 14.11 22.86
C LYS A 420 21.54 14.23 22.41
N GLU A 421 22.42 13.61 23.18
CA GLU A 421 23.84 13.56 22.86
C GLU A 421 24.10 12.73 21.60
N LYS A 422 25.03 13.23 20.79
CA LYS A 422 25.46 12.55 19.55
C LYS A 422 25.97 11.13 19.79
N LYS A 423 26.62 10.87 20.93
CA LYS A 423 27.12 9.53 21.29
C LYS A 423 25.98 8.54 21.50
N GLU A 424 24.91 8.95 22.16
CA GLU A 424 23.73 8.10 22.39
C GLU A 424 22.96 7.81 21.09
N LEU A 425 22.80 8.83 20.25
CA LEU A 425 22.21 8.67 18.93
C LEU A 425 23.04 7.71 18.07
N GLN A 426 24.38 7.80 18.13
CA GLN A 426 25.25 6.88 17.40
C GLN A 426 25.08 5.42 17.88
N LYS A 427 25.08 5.18 19.19
CA LYS A 427 24.83 3.84 19.75
C LYS A 427 23.49 3.26 19.27
N THR A 428 22.47 4.11 19.15
CA THR A 428 21.14 3.70 18.68
C THR A 428 21.20 3.21 17.23
N ILE A 429 21.78 3.99 16.32
CA ILE A 429 21.83 3.60 14.91
C ILE A 429 22.75 2.39 14.65
N ASP A 430 23.82 2.21 15.42
CA ASP A 430 24.75 1.09 15.26
C ASP A 430 24.06 -0.27 15.42
N VAL A 431 23.05 -0.36 16.29
CA VAL A 431 22.22 -1.57 16.45
C VAL A 431 21.47 -1.92 15.16
N TYR A 432 20.93 -0.92 14.46
CA TYR A 432 20.17 -1.13 13.23
C TYR A 432 21.06 -1.30 12.00
N VAL A 433 22.24 -0.68 11.97
CA VAL A 433 23.22 -0.88 10.89
C VAL A 433 23.66 -2.34 10.84
N LYS A 434 23.82 -3.00 11.99
CA LYS A 434 24.13 -4.45 12.07
C LYS A 434 23.04 -5.35 11.50
N LYS A 435 21.79 -4.87 11.42
CA LYS A 435 20.66 -5.60 10.83
C LYS A 435 20.60 -5.48 9.31
N VAL A 436 21.40 -4.59 8.70
CA VAL A 436 21.36 -4.38 7.25
C VAL A 436 21.96 -5.62 6.56
N PRO A 437 21.16 -6.37 5.78
CA PRO A 437 21.66 -7.52 5.05
C PRO A 437 22.63 -7.08 3.94
N GLU A 438 23.46 -8.03 3.49
CA GLU A 438 24.31 -7.80 2.35
C GLU A 438 23.50 -7.44 1.10
N SER A 439 24.11 -6.68 0.19
CA SER A 439 23.45 -6.34 -1.07
C SER A 439 23.00 -7.60 -1.82
N LEU A 440 21.84 -7.57 -2.51
CA LEU A 440 21.40 -8.66 -3.41
C LEU A 440 22.48 -9.07 -4.42
N THR A 441 23.37 -8.12 -4.68
CA THR A 441 24.48 -8.26 -5.59
C THR A 441 25.64 -9.12 -5.05
N SER A 442 25.79 -9.31 -3.73
CA SER A 442 26.94 -10.03 -3.15
C SER A 442 26.97 -11.51 -3.52
N GLN A 443 25.81 -12.12 -3.81
CA GLN A 443 25.72 -13.50 -4.30
C GLN A 443 26.43 -13.73 -5.65
N PHE A 444 26.69 -12.67 -6.41
CA PHE A 444 27.41 -12.78 -7.68
C PHE A 444 28.89 -12.50 -7.46
N THR A 445 29.67 -13.55 -7.25
CA THR A 445 31.11 -13.49 -6.94
C THR A 445 31.96 -13.07 -8.14
N ASN A 446 31.59 -13.49 -9.36
CA ASN A 446 32.33 -13.21 -10.59
C ASN A 446 31.96 -11.85 -11.22
N ARG A 447 31.98 -10.78 -10.43
CA ARG A 447 31.67 -9.43 -10.90
C ARG A 447 32.87 -8.80 -11.58
N ARG A 448 32.63 -8.32 -12.79
CA ARG A 448 33.59 -7.47 -13.51
C ARG A 448 33.80 -6.16 -12.77
N THR A 449 35.01 -5.62 -12.91
CA THR A 449 35.32 -4.29 -12.38
C THR A 449 34.55 -3.21 -13.13
N ARG A 450 34.41 -2.02 -12.53
CA ARG A 450 33.72 -0.88 -13.18
C ARG A 450 34.33 -0.56 -14.55
N LYS A 451 35.66 -0.63 -14.66
CA LYS A 451 36.38 -0.33 -15.89
C LYS A 451 36.06 -1.36 -16.98
N GLU A 452 36.20 -2.65 -16.67
CA GLU A 452 35.85 -3.74 -17.60
C GLU A 452 34.40 -3.67 -18.09
N ALA A 453 33.46 -3.38 -17.19
CA ALA A 453 32.05 -3.26 -17.53
C ALA A 453 31.81 -2.11 -18.53
N ILE A 454 32.46 -0.96 -18.33
CA ILE A 454 32.38 0.19 -19.25
C ILE A 454 33.01 -0.17 -20.60
N ASP A 455 34.19 -0.79 -20.60
CA ASP A 455 34.90 -1.14 -21.83
C ASP A 455 34.12 -2.17 -22.65
N MET A 456 33.51 -3.16 -22.00
CA MET A 456 32.62 -4.10 -22.69
C MET A 456 31.33 -3.44 -23.20
N GLN A 457 30.76 -2.49 -22.47
CA GLN A 457 29.60 -1.75 -22.97
C GLN A 457 29.96 -0.94 -24.21
N LYS A 458 31.14 -0.30 -24.23
CA LYS A 458 31.65 0.40 -25.41
C LYS A 458 31.83 -0.57 -26.59
N LYS A 459 32.48 -1.73 -26.36
CA LYS A 459 32.64 -2.80 -27.37
C LYS A 459 31.29 -3.31 -27.91
N ARG A 460 30.29 -3.48 -27.03
CA ARG A 460 28.93 -3.89 -27.45
C ARG A 460 28.25 -2.83 -28.29
N ARG A 461 28.39 -1.56 -27.93
CA ARG A 461 27.83 -0.44 -28.70
C ARG A 461 28.49 -0.26 -30.07
N SER A 462 29.76 -0.67 -30.22
CA SER A 462 30.45 -0.66 -31.51
C SER A 462 30.16 -1.87 -32.39
N MET A 463 29.55 -2.94 -31.86
CA MET A 463 29.13 -4.08 -32.68
C MET A 463 27.88 -3.70 -33.49
N LYS A 464 28.00 -3.75 -34.82
CA LYS A 464 26.84 -3.66 -35.72
C LYS A 464 26.21 -5.04 -35.83
N THR A 465 25.02 -5.21 -35.27
CA THR A 465 24.19 -6.39 -35.54
C THR A 465 23.52 -6.17 -36.89
N LEU A 466 23.92 -6.94 -37.90
CA LEU A 466 23.21 -6.97 -39.18
C LEU A 466 21.84 -7.63 -38.95
N LEU A 467 20.77 -6.95 -39.35
CA LEU A 467 19.43 -7.52 -39.35
C LEU A 467 19.38 -8.61 -40.43
N HIS A 468 18.99 -9.83 -40.06
CA HIS A 468 18.72 -10.90 -41.01
C HIS A 468 17.28 -11.41 -40.82
N PRO A 469 16.45 -11.42 -41.89
CA PRO A 469 16.74 -10.90 -43.22
C PRO A 469 16.96 -9.36 -43.23
N PRO A 470 17.69 -8.79 -44.20
CA PRO A 470 17.87 -7.34 -44.33
C PRO A 470 16.54 -6.58 -44.38
N LEU A 471 16.55 -5.30 -43.99
CA LEU A 471 15.33 -4.47 -43.90
C LEU A 471 14.45 -4.49 -45.19
N PRO A 472 15.03 -4.45 -46.42
CA PRO A 472 14.23 -4.55 -47.64
C PRO A 472 13.49 -5.89 -47.78
N GLU A 473 14.15 -7.01 -47.43
CA GLU A 473 13.52 -8.34 -47.45
C GLU A 473 12.44 -8.47 -46.37
N GLN A 474 12.62 -7.83 -45.20
CA GLN A 474 11.56 -7.77 -44.18
C GLN A 474 10.33 -7.01 -44.67
N GLN A 475 10.54 -5.89 -45.39
CA GLN A 475 9.46 -5.11 -45.97
C GLN A 475 8.71 -5.91 -47.05
N GLU A 476 9.45 -6.60 -47.92
CA GLU A 476 8.88 -7.48 -48.93
C GLU A 476 8.08 -8.64 -48.32
N GLN A 477 8.62 -9.29 -47.28
CA GLN A 477 7.90 -10.32 -46.52
C GLN A 477 6.64 -9.77 -45.86
N GLN A 478 6.70 -8.56 -45.32
CA GLN A 478 5.56 -7.92 -44.68
C GLN A 478 4.46 -7.55 -45.69
N GLU A 479 4.83 -7.12 -46.90
CA GLU A 479 3.89 -6.88 -47.99
C GLU A 479 3.26 -8.19 -48.49
N LYS A 480 4.06 -9.25 -48.66
CA LYS A 480 3.56 -10.60 -49.00
C LYS A 480 2.55 -11.11 -47.97
N ILE A 481 2.83 -10.95 -46.68
CA ILE A 481 1.90 -11.34 -45.60
C ILE A 481 0.60 -10.51 -45.66
N LYS A 482 0.69 -9.21 -45.92
CA LYS A 482 -0.49 -8.34 -46.05
C LYS A 482 -1.33 -8.70 -47.27
N GLN A 483 -0.70 -9.00 -48.40
CA GLN A 483 -1.38 -9.44 -49.62
C GLN A 483 -2.08 -10.79 -49.39
N ALA A 484 -1.38 -11.78 -48.84
CA ALA A 484 -1.98 -13.08 -48.51
C ALA A 484 -3.15 -12.96 -47.52
N ALA A 485 -3.08 -12.05 -46.54
CA ALA A 485 -4.17 -11.79 -45.61
C ALA A 485 -5.38 -11.13 -46.30
N ALA A 486 -5.14 -10.20 -47.23
CA ALA A 486 -6.18 -9.55 -48.02
C ALA A 486 -6.88 -10.55 -48.96
N GLU A 487 -6.10 -11.43 -49.60
CA GLU A 487 -6.62 -12.49 -50.45
C GLU A 487 -7.44 -13.52 -49.66
N ALA A 488 -6.96 -13.92 -48.47
CA ALA A 488 -7.72 -14.80 -47.58
C ALA A 488 -9.04 -14.16 -47.13
N ALA A 489 -9.03 -12.87 -46.78
CA ALA A 489 -10.23 -12.13 -46.42
C ALA A 489 -11.20 -11.99 -47.60
N ALA A 490 -10.69 -11.75 -48.81
CA ALA A 490 -11.49 -11.69 -50.03
C ALA A 490 -12.10 -13.06 -50.39
N ALA A 491 -11.33 -14.14 -50.23
CA ALA A 491 -11.81 -15.52 -50.41
C ALA A 491 -12.90 -15.88 -49.38
N GLU A 492 -12.73 -15.47 -48.12
CA GLU A 492 -13.75 -15.65 -47.09
C GLU A 492 -15.03 -14.83 -47.37
N ALA A 493 -14.88 -13.61 -47.88
CA ALA A 493 -16.00 -12.78 -48.31
C ALA A 493 -16.74 -13.38 -49.53
N ALA A 494 -16.00 -13.90 -50.52
CA ALA A 494 -16.57 -14.59 -51.68
C ALA A 494 -17.27 -15.90 -51.28
N ALA A 495 -16.71 -16.66 -50.32
CA ALA A 495 -17.36 -17.83 -49.75
C ALA A 495 -18.66 -17.48 -48.99
N LYS A 496 -18.70 -16.33 -48.30
CA LYS A 496 -19.92 -15.80 -47.68
C LYS A 496 -20.97 -15.36 -48.70
N GLN A 497 -20.57 -14.82 -49.86
CA GLN A 497 -21.49 -14.47 -50.96
C GLN A 497 -22.05 -15.69 -51.71
N LYS A 498 -21.29 -16.80 -51.79
CA LYS A 498 -21.74 -18.06 -52.42
C LYS A 498 -22.64 -18.93 -51.52
N LYS A 499 -22.92 -18.55 -50.26
CA LYS A 499 -23.94 -19.25 -49.45
C LYS A 499 -25.31 -19.03 -50.08
N LYS A 500 -25.85 -20.09 -50.71
CA LYS A 500 -27.21 -20.14 -51.26
C LYS A 500 -28.20 -19.51 -50.27
N THR A 501 -29.00 -18.58 -50.76
CA THR A 501 -30.09 -17.96 -50.01
C THR A 501 -30.93 -19.07 -49.36
N PRO A 502 -31.14 -19.09 -48.04
CA PRO A 502 -31.95 -20.12 -47.42
C PRO A 502 -33.39 -20.00 -47.96
N HIS A 503 -33.96 -21.10 -48.45
CA HIS A 503 -35.32 -21.16 -48.94
C HIS A 503 -36.22 -21.84 -47.89
N CYS A 504 -37.48 -21.42 -47.81
CA CYS A 504 -38.46 -22.02 -46.91
C CYS A 504 -38.67 -23.49 -47.29
N ARG A 505 -38.57 -24.41 -46.32
CA ARG A 505 -38.74 -25.86 -46.57
C ARG A 505 -40.14 -26.23 -47.07
N LYS A 506 -41.17 -25.43 -46.78
CA LYS A 506 -42.56 -25.69 -47.19
C LYS A 506 -42.87 -25.19 -48.61
N CYS A 507 -42.57 -23.93 -48.91
CA CYS A 507 -42.97 -23.31 -50.19
C CYS A 507 -41.81 -23.10 -51.19
N LYS A 508 -40.57 -23.47 -50.82
CA LYS A 508 -39.34 -23.32 -51.62
C LYS A 508 -39.03 -21.90 -52.11
N LYS A 509 -39.66 -20.85 -51.57
CA LYS A 509 -39.32 -19.44 -51.84
C LYS A 509 -38.16 -18.95 -50.93
N PRO A 510 -37.34 -17.97 -51.37
CA PRO A 510 -36.24 -17.44 -50.56
C PRO A 510 -36.73 -16.75 -49.28
N MET A 511 -36.02 -16.97 -48.16
CA MET A 511 -36.43 -16.51 -46.82
C MET A 511 -36.30 -14.99 -46.59
N LYS A 512 -35.60 -14.26 -47.45
CA LYS A 512 -35.41 -12.81 -47.32
C LYS A 512 -36.69 -12.10 -47.78
N GLY A 513 -37.43 -11.48 -46.85
CA GLY A 513 -38.73 -10.85 -47.11
C GLY A 513 -39.93 -11.79 -47.03
N HIS A 514 -39.74 -13.04 -46.60
CA HIS A 514 -40.83 -14.01 -46.46
C HIS A 514 -41.67 -13.72 -45.20
N PRO A 515 -43.00 -13.53 -45.31
CA PRO A 515 -43.86 -13.26 -44.15
C PRO A 515 -43.84 -14.45 -43.18
N ARG A 516 -43.66 -14.18 -41.88
CA ARG A 516 -43.65 -15.22 -40.84
C ARG A 516 -45.09 -15.61 -40.51
N GLY A 517 -45.44 -16.87 -40.74
CA GLY A 517 -46.71 -17.46 -40.32
C GLY A 517 -47.77 -17.64 -41.41
N HIS A 518 -47.49 -17.34 -42.68
CA HIS A 518 -48.42 -17.54 -43.81
C HIS A 518 -47.82 -18.43 -44.90
N CYS A 519 -47.25 -19.57 -44.50
CA CYS A 519 -47.02 -20.69 -45.41
C CYS A 519 -48.08 -21.74 -45.11
N ASN A 520 -49.04 -21.93 -46.03
CA ASN A 520 -49.83 -23.16 -46.04
C ASN A 520 -48.90 -24.35 -46.25
#